data_AF-A0A9R1X3X5-F1
#
_entry.id   AF-A0A9R1X3X5-F1
#
_cell.length_a   1.000
_cell.length_b   1.000
_cell.length_c   1.000
_cell.angle_alpha   90.00
_cell.angle_beta   90.00
_cell.angle_gamma   90.00
#
_symmetry.space_group_name_H-M   'P 1'
#
loop_
_entity.id
_entity.type
_entity.pdbx_description
1 polymer ?
#
loop_
_entity_poly.entity_id
_entity_poly.type
_entity_poly.pdbx_seq_one_letter_code
_entity_poly.pdbx_strand_id
1 'polypeptide(L)'
;MCSEYKFTSRRSYSSCRDLPHLSAELHWTYNSSTGIARIAYRARQGPRGWVAWAVNPNQIGMVGSEAIVAFHNGNGSMRVYTTLINSYSPSMVPGNLSFQVSGLSAESSVNEIAIFADVGPFEGGSVVNQVWQSGNLVLNGVPQMHAVSQQNLQSTGEIDFLYDQEKHR
;
A
#
# COMPACT_ATOMS: atom_id res chain seq x y z
N MET A 1 15.84 6.19 -2.57
CA MET A 1 16.62 6.42 -1.33
C MET A 1 15.66 7.16 -0.44
N CYS A 2 15.16 6.47 0.58
CA CYS A 2 14.38 7.02 1.69
C CYS A 2 14.89 8.40 2.11
N SER A 3 14.39 9.42 1.44
CA SER A 3 14.74 10.81 1.67
C SER A 3 13.84 11.33 2.78
N GLU A 4 14.22 12.44 3.41
CA GLU A 4 13.33 13.17 4.34
C GLU A 4 12.10 13.72 3.58
N TYR A 5 11.23 12.84 3.11
CA TYR A 5 10.01 13.23 2.45
C TYR A 5 9.09 13.83 3.50
N LYS A 6 8.92 15.14 3.41
CA LYS A 6 8.00 15.88 4.28
C LYS A 6 6.58 15.72 3.73
N PHE A 7 5.86 14.75 4.28
CA PHE A 7 4.43 14.61 4.04
C PHE A 7 3.71 15.92 4.39
N THR A 8 2.72 16.29 3.58
CA THR A 8 2.03 17.60 3.68
C THR A 8 1.40 17.83 5.06
N SER A 9 1.05 16.75 5.75
CA SER A 9 0.39 16.72 7.05
C SER A 9 1.35 16.63 8.27
N ARG A 10 2.66 16.92 8.10
CA ARG A 10 3.69 16.74 9.15
C ARG A 10 3.75 15.33 9.73
N ARG A 11 3.27 14.33 8.97
CA ARG A 11 3.39 12.92 9.36
C ARG A 11 4.87 12.55 9.35
N SER A 12 5.33 11.95 10.44
CA SER A 12 6.67 11.39 10.55
C SER A 12 6.58 9.89 10.79
N TYR A 13 7.56 9.19 10.25
CA TYR A 13 7.69 7.75 10.33
C TYR A 13 9.09 7.43 10.83
N SER A 14 9.23 6.47 11.73
CA SER A 14 10.53 6.09 12.29
C SER A 14 11.40 5.32 11.30
N SER A 15 10.79 4.73 10.28
CA SER A 15 11.47 3.85 9.34
C SER A 15 10.86 3.94 7.96
N CYS A 16 11.64 3.58 6.96
CA CYS A 16 11.14 3.45 5.60
C CYS A 16 12.05 2.56 4.76
N ARG A 17 11.52 2.14 3.60
CA ARG A 17 12.19 1.25 2.66
C ARG A 17 11.81 1.61 1.23
N ASP A 18 12.81 1.76 0.38
CA ASP A 18 12.62 1.74 -1.07
C ASP A 18 12.21 0.32 -1.48
N LEU A 19 11.09 0.18 -2.18
CA LEU A 19 10.66 -1.10 -2.71
C LEU A 19 11.34 -1.34 -4.07
N PRO A 20 11.81 -2.56 -4.39
CA PRO A 20 12.67 -2.81 -5.57
C PRO A 20 12.04 -2.49 -6.93
N HIS A 21 10.71 -2.32 -7.00
CA HIS A 21 9.96 -2.18 -8.24
C HIS A 21 8.88 -1.10 -8.16
N LEU A 22 8.45 -0.63 -9.33
CA LEU A 22 7.35 0.34 -9.51
C LEU A 22 7.62 1.74 -8.91
N SER A 23 8.89 2.08 -8.64
CA SER A 23 9.27 3.35 -8.00
C SER A 23 8.43 3.61 -6.73
N ALA A 24 8.34 2.59 -5.89
CA ALA A 24 7.49 2.59 -4.72
C ALA A 24 8.32 2.63 -3.43
N GLU A 25 7.76 3.23 -2.39
CA GLU A 25 8.37 3.43 -1.08
C GLU A 25 7.34 3.09 -0.01
N LEU A 26 7.79 2.47 1.08
CA LEU A 26 6.97 2.24 2.27
C LEU A 26 7.63 2.90 3.46
N HIS A 27 6.90 3.77 4.16
CA HIS A 27 7.30 4.35 5.43
C HIS A 27 6.41 3.79 6.52
N TRP A 28 6.96 3.55 7.71
CA TRP A 28 6.17 3.06 8.83
C TRP A 28 6.70 3.46 10.20
N THR A 29 5.80 3.43 11.17
CA THR A 29 6.09 3.39 12.60
C THR A 29 5.25 2.27 13.21
N TYR A 30 5.91 1.29 13.82
CA TYR A 30 5.27 0.15 14.47
C TYR A 30 5.19 0.34 15.97
N ASN A 31 4.00 0.09 16.54
CA ASN A 31 3.77 0.07 17.98
C ASN A 31 3.64 -1.38 18.45
N SER A 32 4.69 -1.91 19.09
CA SER A 32 4.72 -3.30 19.56
C SER A 32 3.71 -3.60 20.66
N SER A 33 3.29 -2.60 21.45
CA SER A 33 2.29 -2.79 22.50
C SER A 33 0.88 -3.01 21.95
N THR A 34 0.57 -2.44 20.77
CA THR A 34 -0.76 -2.57 20.13
C THR A 34 -0.74 -3.49 18.90
N GLY A 35 0.43 -3.82 18.37
CA GLY A 35 0.60 -4.56 17.11
C GLY A 35 0.22 -3.77 15.87
N ILE A 36 0.09 -2.43 15.97
CA ILE A 36 -0.38 -1.59 14.87
C ILE A 36 0.82 -0.94 14.16
N ALA A 37 0.85 -1.04 12.83
CA ALA A 37 1.75 -0.29 11.97
C ALA A 37 1.02 0.93 11.40
N ARG A 38 1.51 2.13 11.71
CA ARG A 38 1.14 3.34 10.94
C ARG A 38 2.00 3.37 9.71
N ILE A 39 1.40 3.36 8.52
CA ILE A 39 2.10 3.31 7.24
C ILE A 39 1.86 4.56 6.37
N ALA A 40 2.82 4.84 5.50
CA ALA A 40 2.63 5.60 4.28
C ALA A 40 3.25 4.82 3.11
N TYR A 41 2.42 4.35 2.19
CA TYR A 41 2.87 3.74 0.94
C TYR A 41 2.82 4.79 -0.17
N ARG A 42 3.92 4.96 -0.90
CA ARG A 42 4.05 5.92 -2.00
C ARG A 42 4.48 5.20 -3.27
N ALA A 43 3.94 5.60 -4.40
CA ALA A 43 4.40 5.11 -5.69
C ALA A 43 4.19 6.15 -6.79
N ARG A 44 5.11 6.15 -7.76
CA ARG A 44 4.95 6.99 -8.95
C ARG A 44 3.76 6.51 -9.78
N GLN A 45 2.79 7.38 -9.97
CA GLN A 45 1.63 7.11 -10.81
C GLN A 45 1.00 8.42 -11.29
N GLY A 46 0.68 8.49 -12.58
CA GLY A 46 -0.04 9.61 -13.18
C GLY A 46 -1.53 9.63 -12.80
N PRO A 47 -2.25 10.74 -13.05
CA PRO A 47 -3.59 11.00 -12.51
C PRO A 47 -4.70 10.07 -13.03
N ARG A 48 -4.44 9.31 -14.11
CA ARG A 48 -5.38 8.32 -14.67
C ARG A 48 -5.22 6.91 -14.07
N GLY A 49 -4.14 6.71 -13.32
CA GLY A 49 -3.81 5.42 -12.75
C GLY A 49 -4.26 5.25 -11.31
N TRP A 50 -3.85 4.13 -10.74
CA TRP A 50 -4.10 3.74 -9.36
C TRP A 50 -2.84 3.09 -8.79
N VAL A 51 -2.72 3.14 -7.46
CA VAL A 51 -1.68 2.43 -6.71
C VAL A 51 -2.33 1.62 -5.61
N ALA A 52 -1.72 0.49 -5.23
CA ALA A 52 -2.18 -0.32 -4.13
C ALA A 52 -1.01 -0.90 -3.33
N TRP A 53 -1.21 -1.00 -2.03
CA TRP A 53 -0.40 -1.80 -1.11
C TRP A 53 -1.30 -2.80 -0.43
N ALA A 54 -0.83 -4.03 -0.26
CA ALA A 54 -1.65 -5.12 0.23
C ALA A 54 -0.84 -6.05 1.14
N VAL A 55 -1.56 -6.74 2.02
CA VAL A 55 -1.03 -7.86 2.82
C VAL A 55 -1.72 -9.13 2.36
N ASN A 56 -0.97 -10.20 2.18
CA ASN A 56 -1.52 -11.53 2.00
C ASN A 56 -1.30 -12.33 3.30
N PRO A 57 -2.36 -12.60 4.08
CA PRO A 57 -2.23 -13.28 5.37
C PRO A 57 -1.63 -14.69 5.27
N ASN A 58 -1.72 -15.33 4.10
CA ASN A 58 -1.41 -16.76 3.95
C ASN A 58 -0.06 -17.04 3.27
N GLN A 59 0.35 -16.21 2.30
CA GLN A 59 1.56 -16.46 1.49
C GLN A 59 2.03 -15.22 0.73
N ILE A 60 3.28 -15.20 0.25
CA ILE A 60 3.72 -14.19 -0.73
C ILE A 60 3.03 -14.43 -2.07
N GLY A 61 2.26 -13.45 -2.54
CA GLY A 61 1.62 -13.48 -3.86
C GLY A 61 0.31 -12.68 -3.93
N MET A 62 -0.15 -12.41 -5.16
CA MET A 62 -1.32 -11.56 -5.44
C MET A 62 -2.65 -12.16 -4.95
N VAL A 63 -2.91 -13.44 -5.25
CA VAL A 63 -4.19 -14.08 -4.92
C VAL A 63 -4.24 -14.37 -3.42
N GLY A 64 -5.29 -13.90 -2.76
CA GLY A 64 -5.44 -13.90 -1.30
C GLY A 64 -4.95 -12.61 -0.65
N SER A 65 -4.43 -11.63 -1.41
CA SER A 65 -4.08 -10.33 -0.86
C SER A 65 -5.30 -9.51 -0.47
N GLU A 66 -5.14 -8.72 0.58
CA GLU A 66 -6.08 -7.78 1.14
C GLU A 66 -5.48 -6.38 0.99
N ALA A 67 -6.06 -5.58 0.11
CA ALA A 67 -5.41 -4.42 -0.45
C ALA A 67 -6.04 -3.11 0.02
N ILE A 68 -5.21 -2.09 0.15
CA ILE A 68 -5.58 -0.70 0.20
C ILE A 68 -5.24 -0.09 -1.16
N VAL A 69 -6.23 0.47 -1.84
CA VAL A 69 -6.08 1.06 -3.17
C VAL A 69 -6.40 2.54 -3.15
N ALA A 70 -5.66 3.34 -3.93
CA ALA A 70 -5.94 4.75 -4.12
C ALA A 70 -5.79 5.20 -5.58
N PHE A 71 -6.62 6.18 -5.97
CA PHE A 71 -6.62 6.81 -7.29
C PHE A 71 -7.39 8.14 -7.28
N HIS A 72 -7.31 8.90 -8.37
CA HIS A 72 -8.13 10.10 -8.56
C HIS A 72 -9.54 9.73 -9.06
N ASN A 73 -10.57 10.19 -8.36
CA ASN A 73 -11.94 10.17 -8.87
C ASN A 73 -12.07 11.08 -10.11
N GLY A 74 -13.18 10.93 -10.85
CA GLY A 74 -13.48 11.77 -12.01
C GLY A 74 -13.63 13.28 -11.70
N ASN A 75 -13.86 13.64 -10.43
CA ASN A 75 -13.89 15.03 -9.96
C ASN A 75 -12.51 15.54 -9.47
N GLY A 76 -11.44 14.75 -9.64
CA GLY A 76 -10.08 15.08 -9.23
C GLY A 76 -9.74 14.79 -7.76
N SER A 77 -10.72 14.49 -6.90
CA SER A 77 -10.45 14.16 -5.50
C SER A 77 -9.80 12.78 -5.37
N MET A 78 -8.99 12.59 -4.33
CA MET A 78 -8.45 11.27 -4.02
C MET A 78 -9.55 10.35 -3.49
N ARG A 79 -9.59 9.12 -4.02
CA ARG A 79 -10.35 8.01 -3.47
C ARG A 79 -9.37 7.00 -2.89
N VAL A 80 -9.71 6.47 -1.73
CA VAL A 80 -8.97 5.41 -1.07
C VAL A 80 -9.95 4.46 -0.38
N TYR A 81 -9.73 3.15 -0.50
CA TYR A 81 -10.56 2.13 0.16
C TYR A 81 -9.83 0.80 0.24
N THR A 82 -10.37 -0.11 1.04
CA THR A 82 -9.92 -1.50 1.17
C THR A 82 -10.66 -2.43 0.22
N THR A 83 -9.99 -3.44 -0.34
CA THR A 83 -10.59 -4.43 -1.25
C THR A 83 -9.90 -5.79 -1.15
N LEU A 84 -10.59 -6.85 -1.56
CA LEU A 84 -10.07 -8.22 -1.56
C LEU A 84 -9.58 -8.62 -2.96
N ILE A 85 -8.39 -9.23 -3.03
CA ILE A 85 -7.79 -9.75 -4.26
C ILE A 85 -7.91 -11.28 -4.23
N ASN A 86 -9.12 -11.77 -4.50
CA ASN A 86 -9.45 -13.20 -4.41
C ASN A 86 -9.16 -14.00 -5.69
N SER A 87 -8.69 -13.34 -6.76
CA SER A 87 -8.36 -13.95 -8.05
C SER A 87 -7.43 -13.04 -8.84
N TYR A 88 -7.02 -13.47 -10.03
CA TYR A 88 -6.28 -12.63 -10.99
C TYR A 88 -7.16 -11.58 -11.69
N SER A 89 -8.47 -11.58 -11.46
CA SER A 89 -9.43 -10.60 -11.98
C SER A 89 -10.45 -10.23 -10.90
N PRO A 90 -10.00 -9.62 -9.79
CA PRO A 90 -10.88 -9.26 -8.68
C PRO A 90 -11.84 -8.14 -9.11
N SER A 91 -12.96 -8.01 -8.41
CA SER A 91 -13.97 -6.97 -8.71
C SER A 91 -13.51 -5.55 -8.38
N MET A 92 -12.46 -5.40 -7.56
CA MET A 92 -11.90 -4.12 -7.11
C MET A 92 -12.93 -3.19 -6.44
N VAL A 93 -14.01 -3.74 -5.87
CA VAL A 93 -15.01 -3.00 -5.09
C VAL A 93 -14.60 -2.92 -3.61
N PRO A 94 -15.09 -1.92 -2.84
CA PRO A 94 -14.83 -1.85 -1.42
C PRO A 94 -15.24 -3.12 -0.66
N GLY A 95 -14.40 -3.55 0.28
CA GLY A 95 -14.63 -4.72 1.11
C GLY A 95 -13.85 -4.67 2.42
N ASN A 96 -14.29 -5.47 3.39
CA ASN A 96 -13.63 -5.59 4.69
C ASN A 96 -12.43 -6.52 4.59
N LEU A 97 -11.38 -6.20 5.36
CA LEU A 97 -10.16 -6.98 5.49
C LEU A 97 -10.24 -7.85 6.75
N SER A 98 -9.40 -8.88 6.84
CA SER A 98 -9.25 -9.72 8.03
C SER A 98 -8.53 -9.01 9.18
N PHE A 99 -7.72 -8.00 8.87
CA PHE A 99 -7.07 -7.11 9.84
C PHE A 99 -7.72 -5.73 9.86
N GLN A 100 -7.55 -5.01 10.97
CA GLN A 100 -8.11 -3.67 11.11
C GLN A 100 -7.33 -2.66 10.25
N VAL A 101 -8.09 -1.76 9.63
CA VAL A 101 -7.56 -0.60 8.90
C VAL A 101 -8.28 0.64 9.40
N SER A 102 -7.53 1.66 9.80
CA SER A 102 -8.08 2.95 10.22
C SER A 102 -7.20 4.11 9.75
N GLY A 103 -7.65 5.36 9.95
CA GLY A 103 -6.90 6.55 9.50
C GLY A 103 -6.74 6.65 7.97
N LEU A 104 -7.57 5.93 7.22
CA LEU A 104 -7.41 5.74 5.79
C LEU A 104 -7.54 7.07 5.03
N SER A 105 -6.47 7.47 4.37
CA SER A 105 -6.40 8.70 3.57
C SER A 105 -5.42 8.55 2.42
N ALA A 106 -5.54 9.38 1.39
CA ALA A 106 -4.60 9.42 0.29
C ALA A 106 -4.34 10.86 -0.16
N GLU A 107 -3.11 11.12 -0.57
CA GLU A 107 -2.66 12.40 -1.12
C GLU A 107 -2.03 12.15 -2.50
N SER A 108 -2.09 13.15 -3.36
CA SER A 108 -1.43 13.11 -4.67
C SER A 108 -0.47 14.29 -4.81
N SER A 109 0.68 14.04 -5.43
CA SER A 109 1.55 15.10 -5.93
C SER A 109 1.83 14.86 -7.42
N VAL A 110 2.75 15.62 -8.02
CA VAL A 110 3.05 15.50 -9.45
C VAL A 110 3.57 14.10 -9.76
N ASN A 111 2.72 13.27 -10.41
CA ASN A 111 2.99 11.88 -10.78
C ASN A 111 3.28 10.93 -9.61
N GLU A 112 2.68 11.17 -8.44
CA GLU A 112 2.82 10.29 -7.28
C GLU A 112 1.50 10.23 -6.51
N ILE A 113 1.19 9.03 -6.01
CA ILE A 113 0.09 8.82 -5.07
C ILE A 113 0.66 8.26 -3.78
N ALA A 114 0.21 8.81 -2.65
CA ALA A 114 0.52 8.36 -1.31
C ALA A 114 -0.76 7.82 -0.64
N ILE A 115 -0.66 6.63 -0.03
CA ILE A 115 -1.69 6.00 0.80
C ILE A 115 -1.22 6.06 2.26
N PHE A 116 -2.11 6.47 3.16
CA PHE A 116 -1.87 6.48 4.60
C PHE A 116 -2.91 5.63 5.32
N ALA A 117 -2.45 4.81 6.26
CA ALA A 117 -3.32 3.99 7.09
C ALA A 117 -2.62 3.57 8.39
N ASP A 118 -3.41 3.26 9.40
CA ASP A 118 -3.00 2.41 10.53
C ASP A 118 -3.53 1.00 10.24
N VAL A 119 -2.63 0.01 10.20
CA VAL A 119 -2.93 -1.38 9.82
C VAL A 119 -2.50 -2.36 10.91
N GLY A 120 -3.25 -3.46 11.02
CA GLY A 120 -3.06 -4.47 12.04
C GLY A 120 -3.95 -4.22 13.28
N PRO A 121 -3.78 -4.98 14.37
CA PRO A 121 -2.80 -6.05 14.52
C PRO A 121 -3.01 -7.18 13.52
N PHE A 122 -1.91 -7.80 13.09
CA PHE A 122 -1.92 -8.98 12.24
C PHE A 122 -1.81 -10.23 13.09
N GLU A 123 -2.41 -11.33 12.64
CA GLU A 123 -2.34 -12.62 13.34
C GLU A 123 -0.89 -13.14 13.44
N GLY A 124 -0.07 -12.90 12.41
CA GLY A 124 1.35 -13.27 12.36
C GLY A 124 2.30 -12.33 13.12
N GLY A 125 1.78 -11.35 13.88
CA GLY A 125 2.60 -10.37 14.59
C GLY A 125 3.11 -9.24 13.69
N SER A 126 4.41 -8.92 13.78
CA SER A 126 5.02 -7.81 13.00
C SER A 126 5.41 -8.20 11.59
N VAL A 127 5.41 -9.50 11.25
CA VAL A 127 5.83 -10.01 9.95
C VAL A 127 4.62 -10.16 9.04
N VAL A 128 4.69 -9.58 7.84
CA VAL A 128 3.63 -9.70 6.83
C VAL A 128 4.19 -9.97 5.44
N ASN A 129 3.47 -10.81 4.68
CA ASN A 129 3.67 -10.93 3.24
C ASN A 129 2.99 -9.74 2.57
N GLN A 130 3.77 -8.87 1.93
CA GLN A 130 3.23 -7.70 1.26
C GLN A 130 3.29 -7.83 -0.26
N VAL A 131 2.37 -7.14 -0.90
CA VAL A 131 2.29 -6.98 -2.35
C VAL A 131 2.03 -5.51 -2.65
N TRP A 132 2.65 -4.98 -3.68
CA TRP A 132 2.37 -3.62 -4.12
C TRP A 132 2.18 -3.57 -5.63
N GLN A 133 1.26 -2.74 -6.09
CA GLN A 133 0.97 -2.63 -7.52
C GLN A 133 0.65 -1.19 -7.91
N SER A 134 0.77 -0.93 -9.20
CA SER A 134 0.28 0.27 -9.85
C SER A 134 -0.28 -0.08 -11.23
N GLY A 135 -1.31 0.64 -11.65
CA GLY A 135 -1.97 0.46 -12.94
C GLY A 135 -2.34 1.79 -13.56
N ASN A 136 -2.40 1.83 -14.89
CA ASN A 136 -2.51 3.10 -15.64
C ASN A 136 -3.94 3.54 -15.97
N LEU A 137 -4.94 2.77 -15.54
CA LEU A 137 -6.33 3.01 -15.93
C LEU A 137 -7.29 2.75 -14.77
N VAL A 138 -8.16 3.71 -14.52
CA VAL A 138 -9.38 3.57 -13.74
C VAL A 138 -10.55 3.84 -14.68
N LEU A 139 -11.50 2.92 -14.76
CA LEU A 139 -12.70 3.06 -15.59
C LEU A 139 -13.93 3.07 -14.68
N ASN A 140 -14.77 4.10 -14.79
CA ASN A 140 -15.99 4.25 -13.98
C ASN A 140 -15.75 4.11 -12.47
N GLY A 141 -14.60 4.60 -11.98
CA GLY A 141 -14.23 4.49 -10.57
C GLY A 141 -13.76 3.10 -10.13
N VAL A 142 -13.41 2.22 -11.08
CA VAL A 142 -12.88 0.87 -10.82
C VAL A 142 -11.47 0.76 -11.39
N PRO A 143 -10.44 0.51 -10.55
CA PRO A 143 -9.10 0.16 -10.99
C PRO A 143 -9.11 -0.99 -12.00
N GLN A 144 -8.49 -0.78 -13.16
CA GLN A 144 -8.35 -1.81 -14.18
C GLN A 144 -7.06 -2.61 -14.00
N MET A 145 -6.98 -3.77 -14.64
CA MET A 145 -5.81 -4.65 -14.58
C MET A 145 -4.50 -3.88 -14.79
N HIS A 146 -3.53 -4.09 -13.92
CA HIS A 146 -2.19 -3.56 -14.09
C HIS A 146 -1.45 -4.32 -15.21
N ALA A 147 -0.29 -3.81 -15.63
CA ALA A 147 0.55 -4.54 -16.59
C ALA A 147 1.06 -5.86 -15.98
N VAL A 148 1.29 -6.88 -16.80
CA VAL A 148 1.92 -8.15 -16.36
C VAL A 148 3.41 -8.12 -16.69
N SER A 149 4.07 -7.00 -16.35
CA SER A 149 5.50 -6.82 -16.57
C SER A 149 6.30 -7.53 -15.48
N GLN A 150 7.60 -7.74 -15.72
CA GLN A 150 8.49 -8.30 -14.70
C GLN A 150 8.45 -7.50 -13.39
N GLN A 151 8.37 -6.17 -13.47
CA GLN A 151 8.26 -5.32 -12.28
C GLN A 151 7.00 -5.66 -11.49
N ASN A 152 5.84 -5.78 -12.14
CA ASN A 152 4.59 -6.14 -11.48
C ASN A 152 4.63 -7.55 -10.88
N LEU A 153 5.21 -8.52 -11.59
CA LEU A 153 5.32 -9.90 -11.12
C LEU A 153 6.27 -10.03 -9.91
N GLN A 154 7.25 -9.13 -9.78
CA GLN A 154 8.23 -9.14 -8.69
C GLN A 154 7.88 -8.17 -7.55
N SER A 155 6.79 -7.40 -7.66
CA SER A 155 6.35 -6.46 -6.61
C SER A 155 5.67 -7.15 -5.42
N THR A 156 6.41 -8.06 -4.80
CA THR A 156 6.00 -8.82 -3.62
C THR A 156 7.20 -9.00 -2.70
N GLY A 157 6.98 -9.20 -1.40
CA GLY A 157 8.05 -9.55 -0.48
C GLY A 157 7.57 -9.58 0.96
N GLU A 158 8.49 -9.88 1.88
CA GLU A 158 8.21 -9.85 3.31
C GLU A 158 8.64 -8.49 3.92
N ILE A 159 7.98 -8.10 5.01
CA ILE A 159 8.45 -7.05 5.91
C ILE A 159 8.19 -7.49 7.34
N ASP A 160 9.18 -7.25 8.21
CA ASP A 160 8.99 -7.26 9.64
C ASP A 160 8.95 -5.82 10.14
N PHE A 161 7.76 -5.34 10.46
CA PHE A 161 7.56 -3.94 10.88
C PHE A 161 8.34 -3.58 12.15
N LEU A 162 8.66 -4.55 13.01
CA LEU A 162 9.43 -4.32 14.23
C LEU A 162 10.93 -4.41 13.95
N TYR A 163 11.38 -5.54 13.42
CA TYR A 163 12.81 -5.78 13.20
C TYR A 163 13.41 -4.80 12.18
N ASP A 164 12.73 -4.58 11.05
CA ASP A 164 13.23 -3.63 10.04
C ASP A 164 13.21 -2.20 10.60
N GLN A 165 12.30 -1.87 11.51
CA GLN A 165 12.28 -0.55 12.14
C GLN A 165 13.51 -0.32 13.03
N GLU A 166 13.90 -1.32 13.81
CA GLU A 166 15.05 -1.23 14.71
C GLU A 166 16.37 -1.14 13.95
N LYS A 167 16.47 -1.73 12.75
CA LYS A 167 17.64 -1.63 11.87
C LYS A 167 17.85 -0.23 11.29
N HIS A 168 16.79 0.57 11.22
CA HIS A 168 16.80 1.90 10.61
C HIS A 168 16.83 3.05 11.65
N ARG A 169 16.92 2.74 12.95
CA ARG A 169 17.25 3.70 14.00
C ARG A 169 18.76 3.92 14.10
#